data_AF-A0A0A0EBA0-F1
#
_entry.id   AF-A0A0A0EBA0-F1
#
_cell.length_a   1.000
_cell.length_b   1.000
_cell.length_c   1.000
_cell.angle_alpha   90.00
_cell.angle_beta   90.00
_cell.angle_gamma   90.00
#
_symmetry.space_group_name_H-M   'P 1'
#
loop_
_entity.id
_entity.type
_entity.pdbx_description
1 polymer ?
#
loop_
_entity_poly.entity_id
_entity_poly.type
_entity_poly.pdbx_seq_one_letter_code
_entity_poly.pdbx_strand_id
1 'polypeptide(L)'
;MTRSIDYGNLMHRAMRGLIQEVLADVADRGLPGSHHFFITFDTRHEGAELADWLRERYPSEMTVVMQHWYDALEVNDDGFGITLNFGDSPERLYIPYDSILTFVDPSVEFGLRFETQDDGSDEDDPEDPPRPLRATRDDADTSDDASRRPSGEADVVQLDKFRK
;
A
#
# COMPACT_ATOMS: atom_id res chain seq x y z
N MET A 1 -25.67 26.17 -8.10
CA MET A 1 -25.25 24.87 -7.54
C MET A 1 -23.96 24.50 -8.24
N THR A 2 -22.83 24.76 -7.61
CA THR A 2 -21.50 24.43 -8.17
C THR A 2 -21.37 22.92 -8.11
N ARG A 3 -21.34 22.24 -9.27
CA ARG A 3 -21.09 20.80 -9.33
C ARG A 3 -19.61 20.61 -9.01
N SER A 4 -19.28 20.24 -7.78
CA SER A 4 -17.95 19.71 -7.46
C SER A 4 -17.81 18.37 -8.16
N ILE A 5 -16.67 18.16 -8.82
CA ILE A 5 -16.31 16.85 -9.34
C ILE A 5 -15.78 16.07 -8.13
N ASP A 6 -16.38 14.91 -7.88
CA ASP A 6 -16.00 14.01 -6.79
C ASP A 6 -14.75 13.22 -7.19
N TYR A 7 -13.62 13.92 -7.21
CA TYR A 7 -12.33 13.36 -7.59
C TYR A 7 -11.91 12.23 -6.64
N GLY A 8 -12.28 12.29 -5.35
CA GLY A 8 -11.99 11.23 -4.38
C GLY A 8 -12.63 9.90 -4.80
N ASN A 9 -13.94 9.89 -5.05
CA ASN A 9 -14.63 8.68 -5.49
C ASN A 9 -14.18 8.19 -6.88
N LEU A 10 -13.86 9.11 -7.80
CA LEU A 10 -13.32 8.76 -9.12
C LEU A 10 -11.94 8.12 -9.02
N MET A 11 -11.05 8.66 -8.18
CA MET A 11 -9.73 8.09 -7.92
C MET A 11 -9.84 6.71 -7.27
N HIS A 12 -10.69 6.54 -6.26
CA HIS A 12 -10.92 5.23 -5.62
C HIS A 12 -11.37 4.17 -6.62
N ARG A 13 -12.33 4.51 -7.50
CA ARG A 13 -12.78 3.60 -8.56
C ARG A 13 -11.66 3.27 -9.55
N ALA A 14 -10.90 4.27 -10.00
CA ALA A 14 -9.82 4.06 -10.97
C ALA A 14 -8.69 3.19 -10.37
N MET A 15 -8.31 3.45 -9.12
CA MET A 15 -7.29 2.69 -8.40
C MET A 15 -7.74 1.24 -8.12
N ARG A 16 -9.02 1.03 -7.79
CA ARG A 16 -9.58 -0.32 -7.69
C ARG A 16 -9.43 -1.10 -8.98
N GLY A 17 -9.78 -0.48 -10.11
CA GLY A 17 -9.61 -1.10 -11.43
C GLY A 17 -8.16 -1.48 -11.71
N LEU A 18 -7.21 -0.61 -11.34
CA LEU A 18 -5.79 -0.90 -11.48
C LEU A 18 -5.36 -2.12 -10.66
N ILE A 19 -5.74 -2.19 -9.38
CA ILE A 19 -5.39 -3.33 -8.52
C ILE A 19 -6.02 -4.62 -9.05
N GLN A 20 -7.28 -4.56 -9.49
CA GLN A 20 -7.97 -5.71 -10.07
C GLN A 20 -7.25 -6.23 -11.32
N GLU A 21 -6.87 -5.34 -12.24
CA GLU A 21 -6.16 -5.71 -13.47
C GLU A 21 -4.79 -6.33 -13.18
N VAL A 22 -4.03 -5.75 -12.24
CA VAL A 22 -2.72 -6.28 -11.83
C VAL A 22 -2.86 -7.66 -11.18
N LEU A 23 -3.78 -7.83 -10.24
CA LEU A 23 -3.97 -9.12 -9.56
C LEU A 23 -4.51 -10.18 -10.54
N ALA A 24 -5.36 -9.79 -11.50
CA ALA A 24 -5.86 -10.72 -12.52
C ALA A 24 -4.73 -11.23 -13.44
N ASP A 25 -3.81 -10.36 -13.86
CA ASP A 25 -2.63 -10.79 -14.65
C ASP A 25 -1.74 -11.73 -13.82
N VAL A 26 -1.55 -11.43 -12.53
CA VAL A 26 -0.77 -12.27 -11.60
C VAL A 26 -1.44 -13.61 -11.31
N ALA A 27 -2.78 -13.68 -11.30
CA ALA A 27 -3.52 -14.93 -11.15
C ALA A 27 -3.35 -15.85 -12.37
N ASP A 28 -3.31 -15.29 -13.58
CA ASP A 28 -3.15 -16.05 -14.84
C ASP A 28 -1.69 -16.45 -15.12
N ARG A 29 -0.75 -15.53 -14.88
CA ARG A 29 0.66 -15.67 -15.33
C ARG A 29 1.67 -15.81 -14.20
N GLY A 30 1.25 -15.60 -12.96
CA GLY A 30 2.14 -15.49 -11.80
C GLY A 30 2.80 -14.11 -11.68
N LEU A 31 3.54 -13.90 -10.59
CA LEU A 31 4.30 -12.67 -10.39
C LEU A 31 5.44 -12.54 -11.42
N PRO A 32 5.49 -11.45 -12.20
CA PRO A 32 6.60 -11.22 -13.12
C PRO A 32 7.89 -10.85 -12.36
N GLY A 33 9.03 -11.37 -12.81
CA GLY A 33 10.36 -10.91 -12.37
C GLY A 33 10.57 -10.93 -10.86
N SER A 34 10.77 -9.75 -10.27
CA SER A 34 10.99 -9.56 -8.82
C SER A 34 9.84 -8.84 -8.13
N HIS A 35 8.74 -8.62 -8.83
CA HIS A 35 7.57 -7.92 -8.32
C HIS A 35 7.00 -8.64 -7.10
N HIS A 36 6.64 -7.86 -6.10
CA HIS A 36 5.97 -8.35 -4.90
C HIS A 36 5.15 -7.21 -4.29
N PHE A 37 4.03 -7.57 -3.68
CA PHE A 37 3.08 -6.59 -3.19
C PHE A 37 2.97 -6.63 -1.67
N PHE A 38 2.98 -5.45 -1.07
CA PHE A 38 2.55 -5.21 0.30
C PHE A 38 1.14 -4.64 0.25
N ILE A 39 0.17 -5.40 0.74
CA ILE A 39 -1.24 -5.01 0.74
C ILE A 39 -1.68 -4.89 2.19
N THR A 40 -1.96 -3.67 2.62
CA THR A 40 -2.53 -3.38 3.94
C THR A 40 -4.03 -3.20 3.78
N PHE A 41 -4.82 -3.87 4.62
CA PHE A 41 -6.27 -3.78 4.60
C PHE A 41 -6.86 -3.71 6.02
N ASP A 42 -8.07 -3.16 6.15
CA ASP A 42 -8.83 -3.13 7.40
C ASP A 42 -9.44 -4.52 7.69
N THR A 43 -9.03 -5.14 8.80
CA THR A 43 -9.47 -6.49 9.19
C THR A 43 -10.89 -6.51 9.79
N ARG A 44 -11.44 -5.34 10.12
CA ARG A 44 -12.79 -5.14 10.65
C ARG A 44 -13.82 -4.93 9.54
N HIS A 45 -13.37 -4.76 8.29
CA HIS A 45 -14.26 -4.59 7.15
C HIS A 45 -15.21 -5.80 7.02
N GLU A 46 -16.49 -5.53 6.80
CA GLU A 46 -17.57 -6.54 6.86
C GLU A 46 -17.36 -7.68 5.87
N GLY A 47 -16.83 -7.36 4.69
CA GLY A 47 -16.52 -8.33 3.65
C GLY A 47 -15.15 -9.01 3.77
N ALA A 48 -14.29 -8.63 4.72
CA ALA A 48 -12.99 -9.27 4.87
C ALA A 48 -13.15 -10.63 5.58
N GLU A 49 -12.60 -11.70 4.99
CA GLU A 49 -12.59 -13.04 5.60
C GLU A 49 -11.16 -13.44 5.96
N LEU A 50 -10.95 -13.75 7.22
CA LEU A 50 -9.68 -14.23 7.78
C LEU A 50 -9.97 -15.03 9.05
N ALA A 51 -9.05 -15.94 9.39
CA ALA A 51 -9.15 -16.77 10.58
C ALA A 51 -9.27 -15.92 11.87
N ASP A 52 -10.04 -16.42 12.85
CA ASP A 52 -10.31 -15.69 14.10
C ASP A 52 -9.03 -15.28 14.82
N TRP A 53 -8.05 -16.18 14.86
CA TRP A 53 -6.76 -15.93 15.49
C TRP A 53 -5.95 -14.82 14.80
N LEU A 54 -6.13 -14.63 13.49
CA LEU A 54 -5.52 -13.52 12.75
C LEU A 54 -6.21 -12.20 13.10
N ARG A 55 -7.55 -12.18 13.24
CA ARG A 55 -8.28 -10.98 13.69
C ARG A 55 -7.91 -10.59 15.12
N GLU A 56 -7.79 -11.57 16.02
CA GLU A 56 -7.38 -11.32 17.41
C GLU A 56 -5.96 -10.75 17.48
N ARG A 57 -5.06 -11.24 16.61
CA ARG A 57 -3.67 -10.75 16.53
C ARG A 57 -3.55 -9.40 15.84
N TYR A 58 -4.40 -9.13 14.84
CA TYR A 58 -4.42 -7.93 14.01
C TYR A 58 -5.82 -7.31 14.00
N PRO A 59 -6.22 -6.60 15.07
CA PRO A 59 -7.62 -6.20 15.29
C PRO A 59 -8.09 -5.00 14.47
N SER A 60 -7.19 -4.22 13.86
CA SER A 60 -7.54 -3.02 13.10
C SER A 60 -7.10 -3.14 11.65
N GLU A 61 -5.81 -3.39 11.41
CA GLU A 61 -5.25 -3.48 10.07
C GLU A 61 -4.21 -4.59 10.00
N MET A 62 -4.05 -5.15 8.82
CA MET A 62 -3.11 -6.23 8.55
C MET A 62 -2.45 -6.02 7.20
N THR A 63 -1.12 -6.18 7.16
CA THR A 63 -0.35 -6.15 5.91
C THR A 63 0.03 -7.56 5.52
N VAL A 64 -0.39 -7.96 4.33
CA VAL A 64 0.01 -9.23 3.69
C VAL A 64 1.03 -8.99 2.60
N VAL A 65 1.91 -9.97 2.40
CA VAL A 65 2.97 -9.91 1.40
C VAL A 65 2.75 -11.01 0.37
N MET A 66 2.57 -10.63 -0.89
CA MET A 66 2.50 -11.55 -2.01
C MET A 66 3.84 -11.56 -2.74
N GLN A 67 4.68 -12.57 -2.46
CA GLN A 67 6.03 -12.72 -3.01
C GLN A 67 6.34 -14.19 -3.35
N HIS A 68 7.16 -14.87 -2.52
CA HIS A 68 7.74 -16.17 -2.84
C HIS A 68 6.73 -17.30 -2.82
N TRP A 69 5.71 -17.18 -1.98
CA TRP A 69 4.68 -18.18 -1.84
C TRP A 69 3.33 -17.51 -1.64
N TYR A 70 2.42 -17.86 -2.53
CA TYR A 70 0.99 -17.66 -2.42
C TYR A 70 0.34 -18.78 -3.23
N ASP A 71 -0.90 -19.11 -2.91
CA ASP A 71 -1.65 -20.12 -3.64
C ASP A 71 -3.13 -19.71 -3.73
N ALA A 72 -3.86 -20.34 -4.65
CA ALA A 72 -5.30 -20.12 -4.85
C ALA A 72 -5.69 -18.64 -4.92
N LEU A 73 -4.93 -17.84 -5.69
CA LEU A 73 -5.28 -16.45 -5.98
C LEU A 73 -6.51 -16.43 -6.89
N GLU A 74 -7.63 -15.97 -6.36
CA GLU A 74 -8.92 -15.87 -7.06
C GLU A 74 -9.33 -14.40 -7.09
N VAL A 75 -9.47 -13.83 -8.27
CA VAL A 75 -9.78 -12.40 -8.45
C VAL A 75 -11.23 -12.27 -8.92
N ASN A 76 -12.04 -11.52 -8.18
CA ASN A 76 -13.44 -11.24 -8.47
C ASN A 76 -13.65 -9.73 -8.68
N ASP A 77 -14.89 -9.32 -8.94
CA ASP A 77 -15.23 -7.89 -9.12
C ASP A 77 -15.17 -7.09 -7.81
N ASP A 78 -15.49 -7.72 -6.67
CA ASP A 78 -15.61 -7.05 -5.37
C ASP A 78 -14.35 -7.19 -4.50
N GLY A 79 -13.44 -8.10 -4.84
CA GLY A 79 -12.24 -8.40 -4.07
C GLY A 79 -11.47 -9.59 -4.60
N PHE A 80 -10.50 -10.06 -3.82
CA PHE A 80 -9.71 -11.24 -4.17
C PHE A 80 -9.54 -12.18 -2.98
N GLY A 81 -9.55 -13.47 -3.28
CA GLY A 81 -9.19 -14.54 -2.36
C GLY A 81 -7.73 -14.95 -2.58
N ILE A 82 -7.01 -15.26 -1.50
CA ILE A 82 -5.62 -15.72 -1.58
C ILE A 82 -5.30 -16.63 -0.40
N THR A 83 -4.48 -17.66 -0.63
CA THR A 83 -3.89 -18.46 0.45
C THR A 83 -2.47 -18.01 0.70
N LEU A 84 -2.17 -17.65 1.96
CA LEU A 84 -0.85 -17.22 2.41
C LEU A 84 -0.40 -18.04 3.62
N ASN A 85 0.91 -18.18 3.80
CA ASN A 85 1.46 -18.87 4.95
C ASN A 85 1.69 -17.90 6.10
N PHE A 86 1.12 -18.21 7.26
CA PHE A 86 1.36 -17.50 8.51
C PHE A 86 2.10 -18.40 9.48
N GLY A 87 3.44 -18.29 9.48
CA GLY A 87 4.30 -19.28 10.14
C GLY A 87 4.32 -20.57 9.32
N ASP A 88 3.90 -21.68 9.92
CA ASP A 88 3.83 -23.00 9.28
C ASP A 88 2.39 -23.42 8.88
N SER A 89 1.43 -22.49 8.97
CA SER A 89 0.02 -22.73 8.65
C SER A 89 -0.42 -21.93 7.42
N PRO A 90 -0.86 -22.59 6.33
CA PRO A 90 -1.53 -21.91 5.23
C PRO A 90 -2.94 -21.49 5.64
N GLU A 91 -3.26 -20.22 5.44
CA GLU A 91 -4.59 -19.66 5.72
C GLU A 91 -5.14 -18.99 4.47
N ARG A 92 -6.42 -19.23 4.19
CA ARG A 92 -7.14 -18.55 3.11
C ARG A 92 -7.71 -17.25 3.64
N LEU A 93 -7.51 -16.20 2.86
CA LEU A 93 -8.01 -14.86 3.10
C LEU A 93 -8.92 -14.45 1.94
N TYR A 94 -9.91 -13.62 2.25
CA TYR A 94 -10.65 -12.86 1.25
C TYR A 94 -10.59 -11.38 1.61
N ILE A 95 -10.11 -10.57 0.67
CA ILE A 95 -9.84 -9.14 0.85
C ILE A 95 -10.68 -8.36 -0.16
N PRO A 96 -11.77 -7.70 0.26
CA PRO A 96 -12.51 -6.76 -0.56
C PRO A 96 -11.64 -5.59 -1.00
N TYR A 97 -11.82 -5.08 -2.21
CA TYR A 97 -11.06 -3.90 -2.67
C TYR A 97 -11.35 -2.65 -1.85
N ASP A 98 -12.56 -2.52 -1.32
CA ASP A 98 -12.96 -1.45 -0.39
C ASP A 98 -12.21 -1.49 0.94
N SER A 99 -11.69 -2.66 1.34
CA SER A 99 -10.95 -2.81 2.60
C SER A 99 -9.48 -2.42 2.49
N ILE A 100 -8.94 -2.23 1.28
CA ILE A 100 -7.51 -1.96 1.06
C ILE A 100 -7.18 -0.53 1.50
N LEU A 101 -6.25 -0.41 2.44
CA LEU A 101 -5.72 0.85 2.96
C LEU A 101 -4.45 1.27 2.23
N THR A 102 -3.61 0.32 1.82
CA THR A 102 -2.35 0.60 1.13
C THR A 102 -1.97 -0.55 0.21
N PHE A 103 -1.46 -0.23 -0.97
CA PHE A 103 -0.93 -1.18 -1.94
C PHE A 103 0.43 -0.69 -2.43
N VAL A 104 1.50 -1.44 -2.16
CA VAL A 104 2.87 -1.04 -2.48
C VAL A 104 3.61 -2.15 -3.23
N ASP A 105 4.28 -1.78 -4.31
CA ASP A 105 5.24 -2.60 -5.05
C ASP A 105 6.64 -1.97 -4.98
N PRO A 106 7.53 -2.49 -4.12
CA PRO A 106 8.88 -1.96 -3.95
C PRO A 106 9.78 -2.15 -5.17
N SER A 107 9.46 -3.06 -6.09
CA SER A 107 10.32 -3.34 -7.25
C SER A 107 10.36 -2.19 -8.25
N VAL A 108 9.32 -1.37 -8.28
CA VAL A 108 9.21 -0.18 -9.15
C VAL A 108 8.95 1.09 -8.37
N GLU A 109 9.15 1.07 -7.04
CA GLU A 109 8.88 2.19 -6.13
C GLU A 109 7.45 2.75 -6.27
N PHE A 110 6.49 1.86 -6.52
CA PHE A 110 5.09 2.21 -6.69
C PHE A 110 4.32 2.01 -5.39
N GLY A 111 3.49 2.98 -5.02
CA GLY A 111 2.67 2.91 -3.81
C GLY A 111 1.38 3.70 -3.94
N LEU A 112 0.28 3.10 -3.50
CA LEU A 112 -1.03 3.70 -3.38
C LEU A 112 -1.45 3.67 -1.92
N ARG A 113 -1.95 4.79 -1.41
CA ARG A 113 -2.60 4.89 -0.10
C ARG A 113 -4.05 5.30 -0.33
N PHE A 114 -4.95 4.59 0.32
CA PHE A 114 -6.37 4.88 0.31
C PHE A 114 -6.72 5.61 1.61
N GLU A 115 -7.46 6.71 1.47
CA GLU A 115 -8.05 7.39 2.62
C GLU A 115 -9.42 6.78 2.85
N THR A 116 -9.56 6.02 3.93
CA THR A 116 -10.88 5.66 4.44
C THR A 116 -11.52 6.96 4.92
N GLN A 117 -12.47 7.49 4.13
CA GLN A 117 -13.35 8.54 4.62
C GLN A 117 -14.22 7.89 5.70
N ASP A 118 -13.77 8.01 6.94
CA ASP A 118 -14.60 7.73 8.10
C ASP A 118 -15.71 8.80 8.07
N ASP A 119 -16.91 8.43 7.60
CA ASP A 119 -18.16 9.20 7.77
C ASP A 119 -18.62 9.12 9.25
N GLY A 120 -17.68 9.36 10.16
CA GLY A 120 -17.82 9.28 11.61
C GLY A 120 -17.09 10.46 12.24
N SER A 121 -17.83 11.55 12.41
CA SER A 121 -17.43 12.78 13.08
C SER A 121 -16.48 12.55 14.26
N ASP A 122 -15.22 12.95 14.13
CA ASP A 122 -14.43 13.55 15.21
C ASP A 122 -13.36 14.45 14.57
N GLU A 123 -13.59 15.76 14.70
CA GLU A 123 -12.62 16.82 14.44
C GLU A 123 -11.39 16.65 15.36
N ASP A 124 -10.24 17.14 14.87
CA ASP A 124 -8.92 17.25 15.51
C ASP A 124 -7.96 16.05 15.45
N ASP A 125 -7.08 16.03 14.44
CA ASP A 125 -5.64 15.99 14.71
C ASP A 125 -4.83 16.68 13.58
N PRO A 126 -3.87 17.58 13.89
CA PRO A 126 -3.09 18.30 12.89
C PRO A 126 -2.03 17.43 12.21
N GLU A 127 -1.97 17.54 10.88
CA GLU A 127 -0.97 16.92 10.00
C GLU A 127 0.48 17.15 10.51
N ASP A 128 1.17 16.09 10.94
CA ASP A 128 2.65 16.05 11.00
C ASP A 128 3.16 15.26 9.78
N PRO A 129 3.94 15.86 8.87
CA PRO A 129 4.49 15.14 7.73
C PRO A 129 5.46 14.03 8.17
N PRO A 130 5.50 12.89 7.45
CA PRO A 130 6.32 11.74 7.82
C PRO A 130 7.81 12.10 7.78
N ARG A 131 8.48 11.95 8.92
CA ARG A 131 9.95 12.01 9.00
C ARG A 131 10.52 10.67 8.53
N PRO A 132 11.52 10.65 7.64
CA PRO A 132 12.16 9.41 7.22
C PRO A 132 12.94 8.78 8.38
N LEU A 133 12.64 7.52 8.68
CA LEU A 133 13.40 6.66 9.58
C LEU A 133 14.83 6.46 9.04
N ARG A 134 15.80 7.15 9.63
CA ARG A 134 17.23 6.86 9.38
C ARG A 134 17.62 5.59 10.14
N ALA A 135 17.91 4.54 9.39
CA ALA A 135 18.52 3.32 9.88
C ALA A 135 19.86 3.62 10.57
N THR A 136 20.02 3.10 11.79
CA THR A 136 21.26 3.08 12.55
C THR A 136 22.29 2.18 11.87
N ARG A 137 23.47 2.71 11.57
CA ARG A 137 24.71 1.94 11.44
C ARG A 137 25.78 2.61 12.29
N ASP A 138 26.26 1.85 13.25
CA ASP A 138 27.38 2.16 14.14
C ASP A 138 28.69 1.93 13.37
N ASP A 139 29.63 2.88 13.46
CA ASP A 139 31.04 2.67 13.87
C ASP A 139 31.97 3.85 13.44
N ALA A 140 32.57 4.46 14.46
CA ALA A 140 33.94 4.97 14.59
C ALA A 140 34.56 6.06 13.65
N ASP A 141 34.79 7.22 14.28
CA ASP A 141 36.09 7.93 14.45
C ASP A 141 36.47 9.18 13.60
N THR A 142 36.97 10.19 14.35
CA THR A 142 37.78 11.38 14.00
C THR A 142 37.20 12.64 13.30
N SER A 143 37.07 13.69 14.15
CA SER A 143 37.67 15.04 14.05
C SER A 143 37.22 16.12 13.03
N ASP A 144 36.85 17.25 13.64
CA ASP A 144 37.09 18.68 13.29
C ASP A 144 36.23 19.49 12.28
N ASP A 145 35.69 20.56 12.86
CA ASP A 145 35.47 21.95 12.40
C ASP A 145 34.36 22.41 11.42
N ALA A 146 33.72 23.49 11.90
CA ALA A 146 33.11 24.63 11.22
C ALA A 146 31.93 24.51 10.23
N SER A 147 30.78 24.98 10.75
CA SER A 147 30.02 26.14 10.22
C SER A 147 29.18 26.04 8.93
N ARG A 148 27.86 26.26 9.13
CA ARG A 148 26.91 27.07 8.33
C ARG A 148 26.25 26.45 7.08
N ARG A 149 24.95 26.14 7.23
CA ARG A 149 23.93 26.06 6.15
C ARG A 149 23.72 27.45 5.50
N PRO A 150 23.23 27.58 4.23
CA PRO A 150 21.79 27.40 3.96
C PRO A 150 21.38 26.81 2.58
N SER A 151 20.12 26.38 2.55
CA SER A 151 19.12 26.37 1.47
C SER A 151 19.32 25.58 0.16
N GLY A 152 18.45 24.57 -0.01
CA GLY A 152 17.46 24.53 -1.10
C GLY A 152 17.93 24.29 -2.53
N GLU A 153 17.78 23.07 -3.03
CA GLU A 153 17.16 22.82 -4.34
C GLU A 153 16.76 21.34 -4.43
N ALA A 154 15.47 21.10 -4.66
CA ALA A 154 14.93 19.79 -4.99
C ALA A 154 15.11 19.60 -6.49
N ASP A 155 15.87 18.57 -6.86
CA ASP A 155 16.12 18.21 -8.25
C ASP A 155 14.91 17.44 -8.80
N VAL A 156 13.96 18.17 -9.39
CA VAL A 156 12.85 17.59 -10.16
C VAL A 156 13.32 17.47 -11.61
N VAL A 157 13.68 16.25 -12.01
CA VAL A 157 14.06 15.93 -13.39
C VAL A 157 12.78 15.90 -14.26
N GLN A 158 12.54 16.95 -15.03
CA GLN A 158 11.51 16.95 -16.08
C GLN A 158 12.03 16.28 -17.35
N LEU A 159 11.46 15.14 -17.71
CA LEU A 159 11.74 14.42 -18.95
C LEU A 159 10.61 14.65 -19.96
N ASP A 160 10.68 15.77 -20.69
CA ASP A 160 9.86 15.99 -21.89
C ASP A 160 10.74 16.48 -23.06
N LYS A 161 11.63 15.57 -23.50
CA LYS A 161 12.05 15.55 -24.91
C LYS A 161 10.96 14.80 -25.65
N PHE A 162 10.12 15.49 -26.43
CA PHE A 162 9.62 15.07 -27.74
C PHE A 162 8.47 15.97 -28.20
N ARG A 163 8.79 17.10 -28.85
CA ARG A 163 8.09 17.47 -30.10
C ARG A 163 8.90 18.46 -30.95
N LYS A 164 9.45 17.89 -32.03
CA LYS A 164 9.82 18.43 -33.35
C LYS A 164 10.46 19.82 -33.44
#